data_AF-A0A9E4FL31-F1
#
_entry.id   AF-A0A9E4FL31-F1
#
_cell.length_a   1.000
_cell.length_b   1.000
_cell.length_c   1.000
_cell.angle_alpha   90.00
_cell.angle_beta   90.00
_cell.angle_gamma   90.00
#
_symmetry.space_group_name_H-M   'P 1'
#
loop_
_entity.id
_entity.type
_entity.pdbx_description
1 polymer ?
#
loop_
_entity_poly.entity_id
_entity_poly.type
_entity_poly.pdbx_seq_one_letter_code
_entity_poly.pdbx_strand_id
1 'polypeptide(L)'
;MSFAQFILEEGVEMEIQSEIGDVIVALDTDVPVFTYLDYEFHVRPKGGVIGSKWRLDVKAVEDRKGERPWTSVGFVEVDKMSEGGTLLRIPPWNEWCESHSKLYGKEGELFASFIFQLLNAFKARGLVNLPAHLPTS
;
A
#
# COMPACT_ATOMS: atom_id res chain seq x y z
N MET A 1 16.63 -2.58 13.45
CA MET A 1 15.64 -2.93 12.42
C MET A 1 14.36 -2.19 12.76
N SER A 2 13.87 -1.33 11.86
CA SER A 2 12.60 -0.63 12.07
C SER A 2 11.43 -1.51 11.65
N PHE A 3 10.22 -1.21 12.14
CA PHE A 3 9.01 -1.92 11.72
C PHE A 3 8.74 -1.78 10.22
N ALA A 4 9.09 -0.62 9.62
CA ALA A 4 9.02 -0.40 8.18
C ALA A 4 9.90 -1.39 7.40
N GLN A 5 11.15 -1.58 7.83
CA GLN A 5 12.07 -2.54 7.21
C GLN A 5 11.53 -3.96 7.29
N PHE A 6 10.99 -4.35 8.44
CA PHE A 6 10.38 -5.67 8.62
C PHE A 6 9.23 -5.91 7.63
N ILE A 7 8.28 -4.97 7.49
CA ILE A 7 7.16 -5.12 6.54
C ILE A 7 7.68 -5.25 5.11
N LEU A 8 8.66 -4.44 4.72
CA LEU A 8 9.17 -4.48 3.36
C LEU A 8 9.98 -5.75 3.08
N GLU A 9 10.72 -6.27 4.06
CA GLU A 9 11.55 -7.48 3.93
C GLU A 9 10.74 -8.77 3.92
N GLU A 10 9.80 -8.91 4.86
CA GLU A 10 9.03 -10.15 5.04
C GLU A 10 7.67 -10.14 4.33
N GLY A 11 7.17 -8.94 3.99
CA GLY A 11 5.79 -8.76 3.58
C GLY A 11 4.83 -8.87 4.76
N VAL A 12 3.57 -8.54 4.50
CA VAL A 12 2.48 -8.63 5.48
C VAL A 12 1.22 -9.09 4.80
N GLU A 13 0.49 -9.99 5.45
CA GLU A 13 -0.87 -10.38 5.08
C GLU A 13 -1.82 -10.04 6.22
N MET A 14 -2.98 -9.50 5.88
CA MET A 14 -3.99 -9.13 6.85
C MET A 14 -5.39 -9.45 6.36
N GLU A 15 -6.19 -10.04 7.23
CA GLU A 15 -7.60 -10.26 6.99
C GLU A 15 -8.39 -8.99 7.35
N ILE A 16 -9.23 -8.56 6.42
CA ILE A 16 -10.16 -7.44 6.56
C ILE A 16 -11.56 -8.03 6.56
N GLN A 17 -12.31 -7.76 7.64
CA GLN A 17 -13.71 -8.19 7.80
C GLN A 17 -14.67 -7.29 7.00
N SER A 18 -14.39 -7.09 5.71
CA SER A 18 -15.22 -6.33 4.79
C SER A 18 -15.05 -6.85 3.37
N GLU A 19 -16.08 -6.65 2.54
CA GLU A 19 -16.04 -7.13 1.15
C GLU A 19 -15.00 -6.36 0.35
N ILE A 20 -14.47 -7.00 -0.69
CA ILE A 20 -13.39 -6.43 -1.52
C ILE A 20 -13.79 -5.09 -2.14
N GLY A 21 -15.08 -4.90 -2.42
CA GLY A 21 -15.62 -3.62 -2.90
C GLY A 21 -15.41 -2.48 -1.91
N ASP A 22 -15.66 -2.71 -0.61
CA ASP A 22 -15.49 -1.68 0.43
C ASP A 22 -14.02 -1.30 0.60
N VAL A 23 -13.12 -2.30 0.49
CA VAL A 23 -11.66 -2.08 0.54
C VAL A 23 -11.18 -1.27 -0.66
N ILE A 24 -11.66 -1.58 -1.87
CA ILE A 24 -11.34 -0.80 -3.08
C ILE A 24 -11.86 0.63 -2.96
N VAL A 25 -13.09 0.84 -2.48
CA VAL A 25 -13.64 2.19 -2.26
C VAL A 25 -12.82 2.97 -1.22
N ALA A 26 -12.38 2.31 -0.15
CA ALA A 26 -11.49 2.94 0.83
C ALA A 26 -10.16 3.38 0.20
N LEU A 27 -9.55 2.51 -0.62
CA LEU A 27 -8.32 2.84 -1.35
C LEU A 27 -8.51 4.03 -2.29
N ASP A 28 -9.58 4.05 -3.08
CA ASP A 28 -9.87 5.15 -4.01
C ASP A 28 -10.16 6.48 -3.29
N THR A 29 -10.70 6.42 -2.06
CA THR A 29 -11.04 7.62 -1.27
C THR A 29 -9.85 8.16 -0.49
N ASP A 30 -9.06 7.29 0.14
CA ASP A 30 -8.05 7.70 1.13
C ASP A 30 -6.67 7.90 0.49
N VAL A 31 -6.29 7.09 -0.50
CA VAL A 31 -4.96 7.21 -1.12
C VAL A 31 -4.68 8.60 -1.70
N PRO A 32 -5.63 9.28 -2.38
CA PRO A 32 -5.38 10.61 -2.92
C PRO A 32 -5.02 11.70 -1.89
N VAL A 33 -5.29 11.47 -0.59
CA VAL A 33 -4.90 12.41 0.47
C VAL A 33 -3.56 12.04 1.13
N PHE A 34 -2.98 10.89 0.78
CA PHE A 34 -1.70 10.46 1.33
C PHE A 34 -0.56 11.29 0.74
N THR A 35 0.31 11.79 1.62
CA THR A 35 1.48 12.57 1.20
C THR A 35 2.71 12.23 2.04
N TYR A 36 3.91 12.38 1.47
CA TYR A 36 5.18 12.20 2.18
C TYR A 36 6.34 12.90 1.45
N LEU A 37 7.10 13.76 2.13
CA LEU A 37 8.27 14.48 1.57
C LEU A 37 8.02 15.12 0.19
N ASP A 38 6.91 15.86 0.06
CA ASP A 38 6.44 16.45 -1.21
C ASP A 38 6.01 15.43 -2.27
N TYR A 39 5.73 14.17 -1.91
CA TYR A 39 5.12 13.19 -2.81
C TYR A 39 3.65 12.96 -2.49
N GLU A 40 2.85 12.86 -3.54
CA GLU A 40 1.50 12.32 -3.50
C GLU A 40 1.50 10.86 -3.96
N PHE A 41 0.55 10.08 -3.46
CA PHE A 41 0.41 8.68 -3.82
C PHE A 41 -0.80 8.44 -4.73
N HIS A 42 -0.63 7.50 -5.65
CA HIS A 42 -1.70 6.99 -6.49
C HIS A 42 -1.64 5.48 -6.56
N VAL A 43 -2.81 4.86 -6.58
CA VAL A 43 -2.94 3.43 -6.81
C VAL A 43 -3.56 3.19 -8.18
N ARG A 44 -3.02 2.22 -8.94
CA ARG A 44 -3.53 1.85 -10.26
C ARG A 44 -3.66 0.33 -10.39
N PRO A 45 -4.74 -0.17 -11.02
CA PRO A 45 -4.82 -1.59 -11.35
C PRO A 45 -3.66 -2.00 -12.27
N LYS A 46 -2.90 -3.03 -11.87
CA LYS A 46 -1.82 -3.65 -12.64
C LYS A 46 -2.25 -4.95 -13.31
N GLY A 47 -3.25 -5.61 -12.73
CA GLY A 47 -3.80 -6.88 -13.18
C GLY A 47 -4.67 -7.48 -12.07
N GLY A 48 -5.30 -8.61 -12.37
CA GLY A 48 -6.18 -9.27 -11.40
C GLY A 48 -7.26 -10.11 -12.07
N VAL A 49 -8.07 -10.74 -11.24
CA VAL A 49 -9.30 -11.41 -11.64
C VAL A 49 -10.45 -10.60 -11.05
N ILE A 50 -11.28 -10.05 -11.94
CA ILE A 50 -12.41 -9.19 -11.55
C ILE A 50 -13.27 -9.92 -10.52
N GLY A 51 -13.55 -9.26 -9.40
CA GLY A 51 -14.40 -9.77 -8.33
C GLY A 51 -13.72 -10.77 -7.38
N SER A 52 -12.45 -11.12 -7.59
CA SER A 52 -11.74 -12.05 -6.70
C SER A 52 -10.32 -11.65 -6.32
N LYS A 53 -9.54 -11.02 -7.20
CA LYS A 53 -8.15 -10.63 -6.93
C LYS A 53 -7.79 -9.36 -7.67
N TRP A 54 -7.22 -8.38 -6.99
CA TRP A 54 -6.68 -7.18 -7.61
C TRP A 54 -5.24 -6.97 -7.18
N ARG A 55 -4.35 -6.79 -8.18
CA ARG A 55 -3.01 -6.29 -7.96
C ARG A 55 -2.97 -4.81 -8.29
N LEU A 56 -2.54 -4.01 -7.33
CA LEU A 56 -2.63 -2.57 -7.32
C LEU A 56 -1.23 -1.97 -7.22
N ASP A 57 -0.75 -1.36 -8.32
CA ASP A 57 0.55 -0.68 -8.39
C ASP A 57 0.46 0.64 -7.60
N VAL A 58 1.41 0.85 -6.70
CA VAL A 58 1.55 2.08 -5.91
C VAL A 58 2.56 2.97 -6.59
N LYS A 59 2.14 4.18 -6.93
CA LYS A 59 2.95 5.18 -7.61
C LYS A 59 3.09 6.41 -6.74
N ALA A 60 4.30 6.96 -6.70
CA ALA A 60 4.60 8.23 -6.06
C ALA A 60 4.89 9.29 -7.13
N VAL A 61 4.36 10.50 -6.92
CA VAL A 61 4.54 11.66 -7.79
C VAL A 61 4.97 12.84 -6.94
N GLU A 62 6.07 13.51 -7.31
CA GLU A 62 6.58 14.68 -6.58
C GLU A 62 5.76 15.94 -6.93
N ASP A 63 5.20 16.62 -5.92
CA ASP A 63 4.37 17.83 -5.99
C ASP A 63 5.20 19.10 -6.28
N ARG A 64 6.06 19.04 -7.31
CA ARG A 64 6.87 20.17 -7.77
C ARG A 64 6.70 20.39 -9.27
N LYS A 65 5.75 21.28 -9.61
CA LYS A 65 5.51 21.95 -10.90
C LYS A 65 6.28 21.38 -12.10
N GLY A 66 5.68 20.42 -12.81
CA GLY A 66 6.12 19.93 -14.13
C GLY A 66 5.52 18.56 -14.50
N GLU A 67 5.68 18.13 -15.75
CA GLU A 67 5.42 16.74 -16.17
C GLU A 67 6.56 15.85 -15.66
N ARG A 68 6.39 15.21 -14.50
CA ARG A 68 7.36 14.25 -13.96
C ARG A 68 6.86 12.81 -14.05
N PRO A 69 7.78 11.84 -14.24
CA PRO A 69 7.42 10.45 -14.41
C PRO A 69 6.88 9.86 -13.10
N TRP A 70 5.78 9.12 -13.22
CA TRP A 70 5.22 8.38 -12.12
C TRP A 70 6.20 7.27 -11.74
N THR A 71 6.67 7.25 -10.50
CA THR A 71 7.60 6.22 -10.04
C THR A 71 6.82 5.14 -9.32
N SER A 72 6.89 3.90 -9.80
CA SER A 72 6.34 2.74 -9.10
C SER A 72 7.23 2.46 -7.88
N VAL A 73 6.62 2.48 -6.70
CA VAL A 73 7.31 2.30 -5.41
C VAL A 73 6.96 0.96 -4.77
N GLY A 74 5.96 0.25 -5.27
CA GLY A 74 5.54 -1.05 -4.77
C GLY A 74 4.19 -1.48 -5.37
N PHE A 75 3.65 -2.59 -4.89
CA PHE A 75 2.26 -2.95 -5.15
C PHE A 75 1.62 -3.57 -3.90
N VAL A 76 0.29 -3.53 -3.85
CA VAL A 76 -0.51 -4.28 -2.87
C VAL A 76 -1.46 -5.22 -3.61
N GLU A 77 -1.83 -6.32 -2.98
CA GLU A 77 -2.86 -7.23 -3.49
C GLU A 77 -4.06 -7.24 -2.55
N VAL A 78 -5.25 -7.28 -3.14
CA VAL A 78 -6.49 -7.52 -2.39
C VAL A 78 -7.19 -8.72 -3.00
N ASP A 79 -7.44 -9.73 -2.17
CA ASP A 79 -8.02 -11.01 -2.57
C ASP A 79 -9.30 -11.27 -1.78
N LYS A 80 -10.37 -11.67 -2.47
CA LYS A 80 -11.60 -12.09 -1.79
C LYS A 80 -11.36 -13.44 -1.12
N MET A 81 -11.71 -13.53 0.16
CA MET A 81 -11.57 -14.77 0.92
C MET A 81 -12.77 -15.69 0.70
N SER A 82 -12.54 -17.00 0.72
CA SER A 82 -13.59 -18.02 0.54
C SER A 82 -14.63 -18.00 1.65
N GLU A 83 -14.23 -17.63 2.87
CA GLU A 83 -15.09 -17.58 4.07
C GLU A 83 -15.77 -16.21 4.27
N GLY A 84 -15.64 -15.30 3.29
CA GLY A 84 -16.09 -13.91 3.37
C GLY A 84 -14.98 -12.96 3.80
N GLY A 85 -15.09 -11.68 3.44
CA GLY A 85 -14.06 -10.68 3.70
C GLY A 85 -12.97 -10.60 2.63
N THR A 86 -11.90 -9.87 2.93
CA THR A 86 -10.81 -9.54 2.00
C THR A 86 -9.46 -9.76 2.65
N LEU A 87 -8.55 -10.43 1.96
CA LEU A 87 -7.15 -10.52 2.32
C LEU A 87 -6.40 -9.35 1.66
N LEU A 88 -5.81 -8.48 2.46
CA LEU A 88 -4.83 -7.50 1.99
C LEU A 88 -3.44 -8.11 2.13
N ARG A 89 -2.69 -8.12 1.02
CA ARG A 89 -1.29 -8.55 1.00
C ARG A 89 -0.38 -7.40 0.56
N ILE A 90 0.62 -7.14 1.37
CA ILE A 90 1.78 -6.32 1.06
C ILE A 90 2.93 -7.29 0.80
N PRO A 91 3.32 -7.52 -0.46
CA PRO A 91 4.38 -8.46 -0.79
C PRO A 91 5.76 -7.94 -0.32
N PRO A 92 6.69 -8.86 0.01
CA PRO A 92 8.08 -8.49 0.27
C PRO A 92 8.72 -7.81 -0.96
N TRP A 93 9.73 -6.99 -0.71
CA TRP A 93 10.36 -6.14 -1.73
C TRP A 93 10.94 -6.92 -2.91
N ASN A 94 11.45 -8.13 -2.66
CA ASN A 94 12.03 -8.99 -3.68
C ASN A 94 11.02 -9.51 -4.73
N GLU A 95 9.71 -9.39 -4.48
CA GLU A 95 8.66 -9.74 -5.45
C GLU A 95 8.34 -8.62 -6.45
N TRP A 96 8.80 -7.39 -6.19
CA TRP A 96 8.52 -6.24 -7.07
C TRP A 96 9.73 -5.37 -7.38
N CYS A 97 10.86 -5.60 -6.71
CA CYS A 97 12.07 -4.85 -6.89
C CYS A 97 13.26 -5.79 -7.09
N GLU A 98 13.95 -5.61 -8.21
CA GLU A 98 15.13 -6.40 -8.58
C GLU A 98 16.38 -6.01 -7.79
N SER A 99 16.35 -4.89 -7.05
CA SER A 99 17.53 -4.32 -6.41
C SER A 99 17.33 -4.01 -4.93
N HIS A 100 18.11 -4.69 -4.09
CA HIS A 100 18.16 -4.50 -2.64
C HIS A 100 18.54 -3.06 -2.24
N SER A 101 19.20 -2.29 -3.11
CA SER A 101 19.55 -0.90 -2.81
C SER A 101 18.35 0.04 -2.84
N LYS A 102 17.29 -0.28 -3.58
CA LYS A 102 16.04 0.51 -3.61
C LYS A 102 15.22 0.34 -2.33
N LEU A 103 15.37 -0.78 -1.63
CA LEU A 103 14.72 -1.03 -0.33
C LEU A 103 15.15 -0.02 0.73
N TYR A 104 16.44 0.30 0.78
CA TYR A 104 17.02 1.31 1.68
C TYR A 104 17.13 2.68 1.02
N GLY A 105 16.57 2.83 -0.17
CA GLY A 105 16.51 4.07 -0.92
C GLY A 105 15.19 4.81 -0.70
N LYS A 106 15.04 5.90 -1.46
CA LYS A 106 13.87 6.78 -1.40
C LYS A 106 12.56 6.04 -1.71
N GLU A 107 12.58 5.08 -2.62
CA GLU A 107 11.41 4.28 -3.00
C GLU A 107 10.92 3.41 -1.85
N GLY A 108 11.83 2.78 -1.10
CA GLY A 108 11.50 2.02 0.10
C GLY A 108 10.89 2.91 1.20
N GLU A 109 11.45 4.10 1.43
CA GLU A 109 10.90 5.07 2.38
C GLU A 109 9.49 5.53 1.96
N LEU A 110 9.30 5.86 0.68
CA LEU A 110 8.00 6.24 0.12
C LEU A 110 6.97 5.12 0.29
N PHE A 111 7.33 3.89 -0.03
CA PHE A 111 6.40 2.76 0.08
C PHE A 111 6.08 2.39 1.52
N ALA A 112 7.06 2.44 2.43
CA ALA A 112 6.82 2.28 3.85
C ALA A 112 5.85 3.34 4.39
N SER A 113 6.04 4.61 4.02
CA SER A 113 5.13 5.69 4.40
C SER A 113 3.71 5.47 3.87
N PHE A 114 3.59 5.06 2.60
CA PHE A 114 2.30 4.68 2.01
C PHE A 114 1.61 3.57 2.82
N ILE A 115 2.34 2.50 3.16
CA ILE A 115 1.79 1.38 3.94
C ILE A 115 1.29 1.87 5.30
N PHE A 116 2.06 2.69 6.00
CA PHE A 116 1.65 3.21 7.30
C PHE A 116 0.40 4.09 7.22
N GLN A 117 0.31 4.94 6.19
CA GLN A 117 -0.89 5.74 5.94
C GLN A 117 -2.10 4.87 5.59
N LEU A 118 -1.91 3.84 4.76
CA LEU A 118 -2.94 2.87 4.41
C LEU A 118 -3.49 2.13 5.62
N LEU A 119 -2.60 1.59 6.45
CA LEU A 119 -2.95 0.86 7.66
C LEU A 119 -3.68 1.75 8.68
N ASN A 120 -3.24 3.00 8.82
CA ASN A 120 -3.93 3.99 9.65
C ASN A 120 -5.32 4.36 9.11
N ALA A 121 -5.48 4.50 7.79
CA ALA A 121 -6.77 4.79 7.16
C ALA A 121 -7.75 3.61 7.34
N PHE A 122 -7.27 2.38 7.14
CA PHE A 122 -8.08 1.18 7.39
C PHE A 122 -8.48 1.06 8.85
N LYS A 123 -7.58 1.40 9.80
CA LYS A 123 -7.94 1.48 11.22
C LYS A 123 -9.02 2.53 11.48
N ALA A 124 -8.89 3.73 10.90
CA ALA A 124 -9.87 4.81 11.09
C ALA A 124 -11.27 4.44 10.56
N ARG A 125 -11.33 3.60 9.52
CA ARG A 125 -12.58 3.03 8.98
C ARG A 125 -13.08 1.80 9.73
N GLY A 126 -12.35 1.30 10.72
CA GLY A 126 -12.68 0.07 11.45
C GLY A 126 -12.47 -1.22 10.64
N LEU A 127 -11.72 -1.16 9.53
CA LEU A 127 -11.44 -2.31 8.66
C LEU A 127 -10.38 -3.25 9.24
N VAL A 128 -9.45 -2.70 10.03
CA VAL A 128 -8.38 -3.46 10.70
C VAL A 128 -8.23 -3.01 12.15
N ASN A 129 -7.80 -3.93 13.01
CA ASN A 129 -7.52 -3.64 14.40
C ASN A 129 -6.00 -3.59 14.63
N LEU A 130 -5.43 -2.38 14.68
CA LEU A 130 -4.02 -2.18 15.00
C LEU A 130 -3.86 -1.70 16.44
N PRO A 131 -2.84 -2.18 17.19
CA PRO A 131 -2.64 -1.82 18.60
C PRO A 131 -2.34 -0.32 18.81
N ALA A 132 -1.71 0.34 17.84
CA ALA A 132 -1.37 1.76 17.88
C ALA A 132 -1.53 2.40 16.49
N HIS A 133 -1.38 3.73 16.40
CA HIS A 133 -1.20 4.41 15.11
C HIS A 133 0.26 4.26 14.67
N LEU A 134 0.46 4.01 13.37
CA LEU A 134 1.79 3.90 12.78
C LEU A 134 2.33 5.29 12.42
N PRO A 135 3.65 5.51 12.50
CA PRO A 135 4.26 6.80 12.17
C PRO A 135 4.12 7.09 10.67
N THR A 136 3.82 8.33 10.28
CA THR A 136 3.65 8.73 8.87
C THR A 136 4.50 9.96 8.50
N SER A 137 5.40 10.36 9.41
CA SER A 137 6.24 11.57 9.35
C SER A 137 7.72 11.25 9.24
#